data_AF-A0A0Q8F2D0-F1
#
_entry.id   AF-A0A0Q8F2D0-F1
#
_cell.length_a   1.000
_cell.length_b   1.000
_cell.length_c   1.000
_cell.angle_alpha   90.00
_cell.angle_beta   90.00
_cell.angle_gamma   90.00
#
_symmetry.space_group_name_H-M   'P 1'
#
loop_
_entity.id
_entity.type
_entity.pdbx_description
1 polymer ?
#
loop_
_entity_poly.entity_id
_entity_poly.type
_entity_poly.pdbx_seq_one_letter_code
_entity_poly.pdbx_strand_id
1 'polypeptide(L)'
;MLAFLVVGLLLAACSAEPSGDDKIRALVTEPVDGAAMPAHLPSRLPRFDAGTTVAAEQPVLATEQEVRVTGGNSPVMAMPDSRFSMTEKGRFRQPRAMAFLNEDLLLVAEFPRTLKLMRVADGSVHRVTGVPDEYFINSLADVVAHPNFSENETVYLCTIVRGASGRDSLGVKRARLILGQDGIYYLVGLQDVVASIAGFPSQEYGCRMAFGRDGKLYISGPFRGGTQSLTLDDGKIFRVEDDGRVPADNPFIELNDYYAKYFWSLGHRRPDAMAADATGRVWVLEHGGNAADELNLLERAGNYGYPIAAKDSPTLPQHETQPSFIAPKLWWRDRIGPASMIVHSGRMFPELQGNALISGELVSSIIHVKLSGDEVSEISRIGMLRPIKEIEEAPDGSVWAMESGAEARLWRLAPSLN
;
A
#
# COMPACT_ATOMS: atom_id res chain seq x y z
N MET A 1 -57.20 -25.73 -40.31
CA MET A 1 -58.02 -25.98 -39.09
C MET A 1 -57.13 -26.66 -38.07
N LEU A 2 -57.21 -26.18 -36.82
CA LEU A 2 -56.47 -26.55 -35.60
C LEU A 2 -56.04 -28.03 -35.44
N ALA A 3 -54.85 -28.24 -34.87
CA ALA A 3 -54.67 -29.00 -33.61
C ALA A 3 -53.23 -28.87 -33.05
N PHE A 4 -53.14 -28.51 -31.76
CA PHE A 4 -51.98 -28.47 -30.87
C PHE A 4 -51.75 -29.85 -30.21
N LEU A 5 -50.51 -30.22 -29.86
CA LEU A 5 -50.07 -30.68 -28.51
C LEU A 5 -48.54 -30.97 -28.49
N VAL A 6 -47.75 -30.14 -27.78
CA VAL A 6 -47.08 -30.39 -26.47
C VAL A 6 -45.84 -31.30 -26.51
N VAL A 7 -44.66 -30.68 -26.35
CA VAL A 7 -43.46 -31.29 -25.76
C VAL A 7 -43.05 -30.41 -24.58
N GLY A 8 -42.99 -31.00 -23.38
CA GLY A 8 -42.66 -30.33 -22.13
C GLY A 8 -41.17 -30.04 -22.00
N LEU A 9 -40.85 -28.87 -21.45
CA LEU A 9 -39.53 -28.48 -21.00
C LEU A 9 -39.49 -28.61 -19.47
N LEU A 10 -38.62 -29.47 -18.94
CA LEU A 10 -38.26 -29.44 -17.52
C LEU A 10 -37.27 -28.31 -17.28
N LEU A 11 -37.64 -27.37 -16.40
CA LEU A 11 -36.74 -26.40 -15.79
C LEU A 11 -35.98 -27.08 -14.63
N ALA A 12 -34.65 -27.04 -14.69
CA ALA A 12 -33.81 -27.13 -13.51
C ALA A 12 -33.16 -25.76 -13.32
N ALA A 13 -33.52 -25.07 -12.24
CA ALA A 13 -32.89 -23.83 -11.82
C ALA A 13 -31.65 -24.17 -10.98
N CYS A 14 -30.49 -23.69 -11.42
CA CYS A 14 -29.33 -23.47 -10.54
C CYS A 14 -29.20 -21.96 -10.32
N SER A 15 -29.27 -21.57 -9.05
CA SER A 15 -29.00 -20.24 -8.53
C SER A 15 -27.53 -19.85 -8.76
N ALA A 16 -27.29 -18.71 -9.41
CA ALA A 16 -25.99 -18.07 -9.51
C ALA A 16 -25.84 -17.01 -8.40
N GLU A 17 -24.66 -16.98 -7.77
CA GLU A 17 -24.20 -15.94 -6.85
C GLU A 17 -23.97 -14.61 -7.59
N PRO A 18 -24.11 -13.44 -6.95
CA PRO A 18 -23.92 -12.16 -7.63
C PRO A 18 -22.43 -11.79 -7.76
N SER A 19 -22.04 -11.38 -8.98
CA SER A 19 -20.72 -10.84 -9.31
C SER A 19 -20.57 -9.37 -8.87
N GLY A 20 -19.34 -8.93 -8.61
CA GLY A 20 -18.96 -7.64 -8.02
C GLY A 20 -19.31 -6.35 -8.78
N ASP A 21 -20.15 -6.39 -9.82
CA ASP A 21 -20.52 -5.23 -10.63
C ASP A 21 -21.64 -4.36 -10.02
N ASP A 22 -22.40 -4.87 -9.04
CA ASP A 22 -23.52 -4.14 -8.43
C ASP A 22 -23.11 -3.06 -7.41
N LYS A 23 -21.83 -3.00 -6.99
CA LYS A 23 -21.35 -1.99 -6.03
C LYS A 23 -21.02 -0.63 -6.67
N ILE A 24 -20.86 -0.55 -7.99
CA ILE A 24 -20.41 0.69 -8.67
C ILE A 24 -21.58 1.68 -8.86
N ARG A 25 -22.83 1.21 -8.95
CA ARG A 25 -24.00 2.10 -9.16
C ARG A 25 -24.47 2.87 -7.93
N ALA A 26 -24.00 2.52 -6.73
CA ALA A 26 -24.42 3.19 -5.49
C ALA A 26 -23.60 4.46 -5.13
N LEU A 27 -22.55 4.78 -5.89
CA LEU A 27 -21.62 5.89 -5.59
C LEU A 27 -21.93 7.20 -6.34
N VAL A 28 -22.99 7.25 -7.15
CA VAL A 28 -23.30 8.40 -8.01
C VAL A 28 -24.77 8.81 -7.87
N THR A 29 -25.15 9.35 -6.71
CA THR A 29 -26.28 10.29 -6.59
C THR A 29 -26.14 11.07 -5.28
N GLU A 30 -25.78 12.35 -5.36
CA GLU A 30 -26.31 13.49 -4.58
C GLU A 30 -25.41 14.73 -4.93
N PRO A 31 -25.96 15.83 -5.48
CA PRO A 31 -25.21 17.07 -5.65
C PRO A 31 -25.18 17.86 -4.32
N VAL A 32 -23.99 18.31 -3.91
CA VAL A 32 -23.83 19.21 -2.75
C VAL A 32 -23.86 20.65 -3.23
N ASP A 33 -24.96 21.35 -2.96
CA ASP A 33 -25.05 22.81 -3.09
C ASP A 33 -25.02 23.47 -1.70
N GLY A 34 -24.13 24.46 -1.56
CA GLY A 34 -24.38 25.73 -0.88
C GLY A 34 -24.59 25.76 0.63
N ALA A 35 -23.54 26.11 1.37
CA ALA A 35 -23.62 26.50 2.77
C ALA A 35 -24.41 27.80 3.00
N ALA A 36 -25.43 27.76 3.87
CA ALA A 36 -25.88 28.87 4.71
C ALA A 36 -26.71 28.35 5.90
N MET A 37 -26.28 28.69 7.13
CA MET A 37 -27.06 28.50 8.36
C MET A 37 -28.23 29.51 8.42
N PRO A 38 -29.39 29.12 8.98
CA PRO A 38 -29.85 29.90 10.13
C PRO A 38 -30.49 29.06 11.25
N ALA A 39 -30.43 29.67 12.44
CA ALA A 39 -31.11 29.27 13.66
C ALA A 39 -32.64 29.30 13.52
N HIS A 40 -33.33 28.32 14.12
CA HIS A 40 -34.49 28.47 15.01
C HIS A 40 -35.17 27.10 15.23
N LEU A 41 -35.32 26.71 16.49
CA LEU A 41 -36.19 25.61 16.93
C LEU A 41 -37.67 25.94 16.69
N PRO A 42 -38.50 24.92 16.44
CA PRO A 42 -39.74 24.82 17.19
C PRO A 42 -39.96 23.43 17.82
N SER A 43 -40.89 23.47 18.76
CA SER A 43 -41.23 22.49 19.78
C SER A 43 -42.36 21.54 19.35
N ARG A 44 -42.40 20.38 20.04
CA ARG A 44 -43.44 19.34 20.10
C ARG A 44 -43.36 18.19 19.10
N LEU A 45 -43.01 17.01 19.62
CA LEU A 45 -43.43 15.71 19.10
C LEU A 45 -44.62 15.18 19.92
N PRO A 46 -45.57 14.45 19.33
CA PRO A 46 -46.71 13.90 20.05
C PRO A 46 -46.32 12.69 20.92
N ARG A 47 -47.01 12.58 22.06
CA ARG A 47 -46.97 11.45 23.00
C ARG A 47 -47.55 10.19 22.34
N PHE A 48 -46.94 9.04 22.60
CA PHE A 48 -47.58 7.74 22.49
C PHE A 48 -47.56 7.04 23.86
N ASP A 49 -48.71 6.51 24.23
CA ASP A 49 -49.04 5.93 25.53
C ASP A 49 -48.34 4.62 25.82
N ALA A 50 -48.12 4.39 27.11
CA ALA A 50 -47.62 3.17 27.70
C ALA A 50 -48.71 2.08 27.73
N GLY A 51 -48.31 0.84 27.48
CA GLY A 51 -48.96 -0.32 28.08
C GLY A 51 -49.07 -1.54 27.19
N THR A 52 -48.07 -2.43 27.23
CA THR A 52 -48.29 -3.86 27.50
C THR A 52 -46.97 -4.50 27.92
N THR A 53 -46.90 -5.00 29.15
CA THR A 53 -45.83 -5.86 29.66
C THR A 53 -45.99 -7.27 29.09
N VAL A 54 -45.00 -7.74 28.34
CA VAL A 54 -44.83 -9.17 28.05
C VAL A 54 -43.48 -9.58 28.63
N ALA A 55 -43.48 -10.71 29.33
CA ALA A 55 -42.39 -11.23 30.13
C ALA A 55 -41.07 -11.33 29.35
N ALA A 56 -39.99 -10.90 30.00
CA ALA A 56 -38.63 -11.05 29.52
C ALA A 56 -38.25 -12.53 29.53
N GLU A 57 -38.21 -13.16 28.36
CA GLU A 57 -37.29 -14.27 28.14
C GLU A 57 -35.90 -13.68 27.95
N GLN A 58 -34.98 -14.10 28.83
CA GLN A 58 -33.58 -13.73 28.75
C GLN A 58 -33.01 -14.16 27.39
N PRO A 59 -32.40 -13.27 26.60
CA PRO A 59 -31.52 -13.75 25.56
C PRO A 59 -30.33 -14.42 26.25
N VAL A 60 -30.26 -15.74 26.08
CA VAL A 60 -29.09 -16.55 26.35
C VAL A 60 -27.89 -15.83 25.73
N LEU A 61 -26.88 -15.52 26.55
CA LEU A 61 -25.59 -15.02 26.08
C LEU A 61 -25.06 -16.00 25.03
N ALA A 62 -25.19 -15.64 23.75
CA ALA A 62 -24.37 -16.20 22.70
C ALA A 62 -22.98 -15.55 22.83
N THR A 63 -22.15 -16.28 23.57
CA THR A 63 -20.71 -16.24 23.55
C THR A 63 -20.19 -16.30 22.11
N GLU A 64 -19.52 -15.25 21.68
CA GLU A 64 -18.25 -15.29 20.95
C GLU A 64 -17.79 -13.83 20.82
N GLN A 65 -16.91 -13.40 21.72
CA GLN A 65 -16.02 -12.30 21.38
C GLN A 65 -15.20 -12.83 20.20
N GLU A 66 -15.61 -12.47 18.99
CA GLU A 66 -14.79 -12.62 17.80
C GLU A 66 -13.39 -12.13 18.20
N VAL A 67 -12.41 -13.04 18.16
CA VAL A 67 -11.02 -12.73 18.49
C VAL A 67 -10.58 -11.70 17.47
N ARG A 68 -10.70 -10.43 17.84
CA ARG A 68 -10.34 -9.30 16.97
C ARG A 68 -8.86 -9.44 16.70
N VAL A 69 -8.50 -9.81 15.48
CA VAL A 69 -7.11 -9.98 15.07
C VAL A 69 -6.45 -8.60 15.08
N THR A 70 -5.76 -8.28 16.16
CA THR A 70 -4.94 -7.08 16.31
C THR A 70 -3.47 -7.48 16.26
N GLY A 71 -2.69 -6.82 15.42
CA GLY A 71 -1.24 -6.86 15.52
C GLY A 71 -0.76 -6.18 16.80
N GLY A 72 0.52 -6.37 17.15
CA GLY A 72 1.12 -5.76 18.34
C GLY A 72 1.30 -6.69 19.54
N ASN A 73 0.65 -7.86 19.54
CA ASN A 73 0.66 -8.77 20.68
C ASN A 73 1.75 -9.86 20.60
N SER A 74 2.50 -9.92 19.50
CA SER A 74 3.45 -11.01 19.27
C SER A 74 4.78 -10.76 19.97
N PRO A 75 5.45 -11.83 20.46
CA PRO A 75 6.70 -11.67 21.19
C PRO A 75 7.79 -11.07 20.29
N VAL A 76 8.53 -10.11 20.86
CA VAL A 76 9.77 -9.59 20.27
C VAL A 76 10.90 -10.53 20.64
N MET A 77 11.55 -11.09 19.63
CA MET A 77 12.73 -11.92 19.84
C MET A 77 13.93 -11.03 20.17
N ALA A 78 14.66 -11.42 21.21
CA ALA A 78 15.81 -10.67 21.70
C ALA A 78 16.95 -10.68 20.67
N MET A 79 17.74 -9.60 20.67
CA MET A 79 18.95 -9.47 19.86
C MET A 79 20.17 -10.04 20.60
N PRO A 80 21.04 -10.85 19.96
CA PRO A 80 20.87 -11.40 18.60
C PRO A 80 19.82 -12.52 18.57
N ASP A 81 18.92 -12.48 17.58
CA ASP A 81 18.01 -13.60 17.30
C ASP A 81 18.86 -14.74 16.71
N SER A 82 18.94 -15.87 17.42
CA SER A 82 19.82 -16.97 17.03
C SER A 82 19.50 -17.56 15.66
N ARG A 83 18.33 -17.27 15.08
CA ARG A 83 17.94 -17.70 13.73
C ARG A 83 18.61 -16.89 12.63
N PHE A 84 19.06 -15.67 12.92
CA PHE A 84 19.63 -14.77 11.93
C PHE A 84 21.06 -14.33 12.28
N SER A 85 21.95 -14.48 11.32
CA SER A 85 23.20 -13.72 11.27
C SER A 85 22.93 -12.36 10.64
N MET A 86 23.34 -11.29 11.35
CA MET A 86 23.26 -9.91 10.86
C MET A 86 24.64 -9.39 10.49
N THR A 87 24.85 -9.04 9.22
CA THR A 87 26.10 -8.46 8.72
C THR A 87 25.86 -7.04 8.21
N GLU A 88 26.66 -6.07 8.66
CA GLU A 88 26.62 -4.71 8.13
C GLU A 88 27.20 -4.72 6.71
N LYS A 89 26.44 -4.21 5.74
CA LYS A 89 26.81 -4.19 4.33
C LYS A 89 27.19 -2.81 3.83
N GLY A 90 26.80 -1.75 4.53
CA GLY A 90 27.16 -0.38 4.18
C GLY A 90 26.42 0.65 5.02
N ARG A 91 26.67 1.93 4.72
CA ARG A 91 26.00 3.06 5.36
C ARG A 91 25.52 4.09 4.34
N PHE A 92 24.33 4.61 4.58
CA PHE A 92 23.65 5.55 3.69
C PHE A 92 23.12 6.75 4.46
N ARG A 93 23.06 7.90 3.79
CA ARG A 93 22.66 9.17 4.37
C ARG A 93 21.18 9.41 4.13
N GLN A 94 20.39 9.37 5.21
CA GLN A 94 18.93 9.56 5.15
C GLN A 94 18.30 8.78 3.98
N PRO A 95 18.51 7.45 3.92
CA PRO A 95 17.95 6.64 2.84
C PRO A 95 16.42 6.71 2.85
N ARG A 96 15.83 6.54 1.67
CA ARG A 96 14.38 6.62 1.44
C ARG A 96 13.80 5.31 0.95
N ALA A 97 14.48 4.68 0.00
CA ALA A 97 14.11 3.42 -0.62
C ALA A 97 15.36 2.73 -1.20
N MET A 98 15.25 1.44 -1.52
CA MET A 98 16.28 0.68 -2.21
C MET A 98 15.62 -0.40 -3.07
N ALA A 99 16.30 -0.83 -4.13
CA ALA A 99 15.81 -1.91 -4.98
C ALA A 99 16.99 -2.73 -5.52
N PHE A 100 16.90 -4.05 -5.40
CA PHE A 100 17.82 -4.93 -6.12
C PHE A 100 17.51 -4.88 -7.61
N LEU A 101 18.54 -4.62 -8.41
CA LEU A 101 18.43 -4.62 -9.87
C LEU A 101 18.76 -6.00 -10.44
N ASN A 102 19.68 -6.70 -9.78
CA ASN A 102 20.11 -8.08 -10.01
C ASN A 102 20.92 -8.58 -8.80
N GLU A 103 21.54 -9.75 -8.91
CA GLU A 103 22.39 -10.36 -7.87
C GLU A 103 23.55 -9.46 -7.41
N ASP A 104 24.04 -8.58 -8.29
CA ASP A 104 25.26 -7.81 -8.08
C ASP A 104 25.01 -6.36 -7.66
N LEU A 105 23.81 -5.83 -7.90
CA LEU A 105 23.55 -4.40 -7.87
C LEU A 105 22.33 -4.05 -7.01
N LEU A 106 22.56 -3.20 -6.02
CA LEU A 106 21.53 -2.58 -5.18
C LEU A 106 21.47 -1.08 -5.48
N LEU A 107 20.32 -0.59 -5.92
CA LEU A 107 20.06 0.83 -6.11
C LEU A 107 19.51 1.41 -4.81
N VAL A 108 20.01 2.57 -4.37
CA VAL A 108 19.62 3.21 -3.12
C VAL A 108 19.30 4.68 -3.36
N ALA A 109 18.07 5.06 -2.98
CA ALA A 109 17.59 6.42 -2.97
C ALA A 109 17.93 7.09 -1.62
N GLU A 110 18.64 8.21 -1.66
CA GLU A 110 18.99 9.03 -0.50
C GLU A 110 18.39 10.43 -0.61
N PHE A 111 17.98 10.95 0.53
CA PHE A 111 17.59 12.33 0.67
C PHE A 111 18.77 13.30 0.38
N PRO A 112 18.54 14.49 -0.22
CA PRO A 112 17.30 14.90 -0.85
C PRO A 112 17.20 14.49 -2.33
N ARG A 113 18.24 14.00 -2.97
CA ARG A 113 18.19 13.76 -4.42
C ARG A 113 19.37 12.94 -4.95
N THR A 114 19.82 12.03 -4.12
CA THR A 114 21.00 11.22 -4.43
C THR A 114 20.52 9.81 -4.75
N LEU A 115 20.93 9.31 -5.90
CA LEU A 115 20.77 7.92 -6.26
C LEU A 115 22.15 7.28 -6.28
N LYS A 116 22.30 6.17 -5.58
CA LYS A 116 23.56 5.44 -5.45
C LYS A 116 23.35 4.00 -5.90
N LEU A 117 24.36 3.44 -6.53
CA LEU A 117 24.43 2.04 -6.87
C LEU A 117 25.52 1.38 -6.04
N MET A 118 25.14 0.41 -5.22
CA MET A 118 26.04 -0.40 -4.43
C MET A 118 26.28 -1.74 -5.12
N ARG A 119 27.53 -2.17 -5.20
CA ARG A 119 27.88 -3.53 -5.61
C ARG A 119 27.82 -4.46 -4.41
N VAL A 120 27.04 -5.54 -4.52
CA VAL A 120 26.74 -6.46 -3.41
C VAL A 120 27.99 -7.21 -2.94
N ALA A 121 28.86 -7.57 -3.89
CA ALA A 121 30.05 -8.38 -3.65
C ALA A 121 31.09 -7.71 -2.73
N ASP A 122 31.46 -6.46 -3.02
CA ASP A 122 32.53 -5.74 -2.31
C ASP A 122 32.02 -4.54 -1.48
N GLY A 123 30.74 -4.17 -1.63
CA GLY A 123 30.14 -3.02 -0.97
C GLY A 123 30.57 -1.66 -1.53
N SER A 124 31.24 -1.63 -2.69
CA SER A 124 31.57 -0.37 -3.38
C SER A 124 30.31 0.38 -3.77
N VAL A 125 30.32 1.71 -3.59
CA VAL A 125 29.17 2.58 -3.83
C VAL A 125 29.51 3.63 -4.87
N HIS A 126 28.71 3.70 -5.92
CA HIS A 126 28.84 4.63 -7.03
C HIS A 126 27.65 5.59 -7.05
N ARG A 127 27.90 6.86 -7.39
CA ARG A 127 26.80 7.81 -7.62
C ARG A 127 26.21 7.56 -9.01
N VAL A 128 24.88 7.62 -9.11
CA VAL A 128 24.14 7.61 -10.37
C VAL A 128 23.88 9.05 -10.80
N THR A 129 24.19 9.34 -12.06
CA THR A 129 23.99 10.65 -12.71
C THR A 129 22.70 10.64 -13.54
N GLY A 130 22.13 11.81 -13.82
CA GLY A 130 20.89 11.93 -14.60
C GLY A 130 19.61 11.80 -13.79
N VAL A 131 19.70 11.83 -12.45
CA VAL A 131 18.51 11.96 -11.60
C VAL A 131 17.83 13.31 -11.91
N PRO A 132 16.50 13.33 -12.19
CA PRO A 132 15.78 14.54 -12.57
C PRO A 132 16.03 15.72 -11.63
N ASP A 133 16.23 16.90 -12.23
CA ASP A 133 16.52 18.14 -11.50
C ASP A 133 15.26 18.83 -10.90
N GLU A 134 14.13 18.13 -10.82
CA GLU A 134 12.83 18.73 -10.54
C GLU A 134 12.72 19.28 -9.11
N TYR A 135 12.25 20.52 -9.02
CA TYR A 135 12.32 21.39 -7.86
C TYR A 135 11.33 20.97 -6.76
N PHE A 136 11.80 20.39 -5.65
CA PHE A 136 11.49 20.80 -4.27
C PHE A 136 12.37 20.05 -3.26
N ILE A 137 12.54 20.61 -2.06
CA ILE A 137 13.16 19.94 -0.90
C ILE A 137 12.28 18.73 -0.53
N ASN A 138 12.83 17.50 -0.49
CA ASN A 138 12.17 16.21 -0.16
C ASN A 138 11.64 15.39 -1.36
N SER A 139 12.44 15.14 -2.39
CA SER A 139 13.38 14.01 -2.48
C SER A 139 12.82 12.66 -2.88
N LEU A 140 13.44 12.06 -3.91
CA LEU A 140 13.26 10.68 -4.38
C LEU A 140 12.66 9.78 -3.29
N ALA A 141 11.36 9.55 -3.39
CA ALA A 141 10.56 8.93 -2.35
C ALA A 141 10.63 7.41 -2.44
N ASP A 142 10.68 6.90 -3.67
CA ASP A 142 10.77 5.47 -3.93
C ASP A 142 11.55 5.18 -5.22
N VAL A 143 12.10 3.98 -5.31
CA VAL A 143 12.78 3.45 -6.49
C VAL A 143 12.44 1.98 -6.65
N VAL A 144 12.00 1.57 -7.84
CA VAL A 144 11.75 0.15 -8.14
C VAL A 144 12.36 -0.22 -9.48
N ALA A 145 12.86 -1.46 -9.59
CA ALA A 145 13.30 -2.03 -10.84
C ALA A 145 12.11 -2.52 -11.67
N HIS A 146 12.21 -2.44 -13.00
CA HIS A 146 11.30 -3.18 -13.86
C HIS A 146 11.47 -4.69 -13.61
N PRO A 147 10.41 -5.51 -13.63
CA PRO A 147 10.52 -6.97 -13.41
C PRO A 147 11.51 -7.67 -14.37
N ASN A 148 11.61 -7.18 -15.61
CA ASN A 148 12.58 -7.62 -16.62
C ASN A 148 13.83 -6.71 -16.71
N PHE A 149 14.32 -6.18 -15.59
CA PHE A 149 15.47 -5.27 -15.57
C PHE A 149 16.70 -5.85 -16.29
N SER A 150 16.93 -7.17 -16.21
CA SER A 150 18.04 -7.85 -16.90
C SER A 150 18.01 -7.71 -18.43
N GLU A 151 16.85 -7.40 -19.02
CA GLU A 151 16.67 -7.25 -20.45
C GLU A 151 16.56 -5.79 -20.89
N ASN A 152 15.92 -4.95 -20.06
CA ASN A 152 15.56 -3.58 -20.44
C ASN A 152 16.21 -2.47 -19.61
N GLU A 153 16.92 -2.83 -18.54
CA GLU A 153 17.66 -1.93 -17.66
C GLU A 153 16.80 -0.78 -17.09
N THR A 154 15.48 -0.96 -17.04
CA THR A 154 14.55 0.13 -16.70
C THR A 154 14.30 0.20 -15.21
N VAL A 155 14.44 1.40 -14.64
CA VAL A 155 14.09 1.73 -13.25
C VAL A 155 13.02 2.81 -13.22
N TYR A 156 12.24 2.81 -12.15
CA TYR A 156 11.20 3.79 -11.87
C TYR A 156 11.59 4.61 -10.65
N LEU A 157 11.37 5.91 -10.73
CA LEU A 157 11.66 6.87 -9.68
C LEU A 157 10.38 7.59 -9.34
N CYS A 158 9.96 7.49 -8.08
CA CYS A 158 8.88 8.33 -7.59
C CYS A 158 9.48 9.56 -6.90
N THR A 159 9.13 10.74 -7.39
CA THR A 159 9.68 12.02 -6.95
C THR A 159 8.56 12.96 -6.56
N ILE A 160 8.84 13.90 -5.67
CA ILE A 160 7.92 15.00 -5.37
C ILE A 160 8.35 16.19 -6.22
N VAL A 161 7.44 16.62 -7.10
CA VAL A 161 7.67 17.64 -8.12
C VAL A 161 6.83 18.86 -7.84
N ARG A 162 7.38 20.04 -8.12
CA ARG A 162 6.59 21.27 -8.14
C ARG A 162 5.64 21.26 -9.34
N GLY A 163 4.36 21.06 -9.08
CA GLY A 163 3.31 21.16 -10.10
C GLY A 163 3.21 22.57 -10.69
N ALA A 164 2.66 22.67 -11.90
CA ALA A 164 2.53 23.91 -12.66
C ALA A 164 1.77 25.02 -11.91
N SER A 165 0.90 24.67 -10.96
CA SER A 165 0.18 25.61 -10.11
C SER A 165 1.01 26.16 -8.94
N GLY A 166 2.33 25.91 -8.90
CA GLY A 166 3.21 26.32 -7.81
C GLY A 166 3.08 25.45 -6.55
N ARG A 167 2.44 24.28 -6.64
CA ARG A 167 2.12 23.41 -5.50
C ARG A 167 2.65 21.99 -5.75
N ASP A 168 3.11 21.32 -4.70
CA ASP A 168 3.84 20.05 -4.81
C ASP A 168 2.92 18.86 -5.14
N SER A 169 3.45 17.90 -5.87
CA SER A 169 2.74 16.73 -6.37
C SER A 169 3.68 15.54 -6.53
N LEU A 170 3.17 14.31 -6.62
CA LEU A 170 4.00 13.16 -6.99
C LEU A 170 4.21 13.10 -8.51
N GLY A 171 5.41 12.69 -8.92
CA GLY A 171 5.79 12.41 -10.29
C GLY A 171 6.58 11.11 -10.36
N VAL A 172 6.06 10.15 -11.11
CA VAL A 172 6.74 8.89 -11.42
C VAL A 172 7.37 9.01 -12.80
N LYS A 173 8.67 8.73 -12.87
CA LYS A 173 9.41 8.65 -14.13
C LYS A 173 10.05 7.29 -14.28
N ARG A 174 10.21 6.83 -15.52
CA ARG A 174 11.06 5.69 -15.88
C ARG A 174 12.29 6.15 -16.64
N ALA A 175 13.39 5.44 -16.46
CA ALA A 175 14.63 5.65 -17.20
C ALA A 175 15.40 4.33 -17.32
N ARG A 176 16.29 4.25 -18.29
CA ARG A 176 17.27 3.17 -18.36
C ARG A 176 18.50 3.52 -17.53
N LEU A 177 18.98 2.58 -16.72
CA LEU A 177 20.23 2.71 -15.97
C LEU A 177 21.35 2.04 -16.74
N ILE A 178 22.30 2.82 -17.25
CA ILE A 178 23.43 2.33 -18.05
C ILE A 178 24.77 2.66 -17.39
N LEU A 179 25.79 1.84 -17.64
CA LEU A 179 27.17 2.14 -17.31
C LEU A 179 27.85 2.83 -18.51
N GLY A 180 28.30 4.06 -18.32
CA GLY A 180 29.06 4.82 -19.30
C GLY A 180 30.47 4.24 -19.50
N GLN A 181 31.10 4.59 -20.63
CA GLN A 181 32.50 4.20 -20.93
C GLN A 181 33.51 4.84 -19.95
N ASP A 182 33.10 5.90 -19.27
CA ASP A 182 33.84 6.57 -18.20
C ASP A 182 33.71 5.87 -16.83
N GLY A 183 32.96 4.77 -16.75
CA GLY A 183 32.74 4.03 -15.52
C GLY A 183 31.69 4.66 -14.59
N ILE A 184 30.92 5.65 -15.07
CA ILE A 184 29.86 6.31 -14.31
C ILE A 184 28.51 5.72 -14.70
N TYR A 185 27.61 5.56 -13.73
CA TYR A 185 26.23 5.13 -14.00
C TYR A 185 25.35 6.32 -14.36
N TYR A 186 24.54 6.18 -15.41
CA TYR A 186 23.64 7.20 -15.93
C TYR A 186 22.21 6.70 -16.03
N LEU A 187 21.26 7.55 -15.65
CA LEU A 187 19.88 7.45 -16.08
C LEU A 187 19.72 8.14 -17.42
N VAL A 188 19.23 7.41 -18.42
CA VAL A 188 19.00 7.90 -19.77
C VAL A 188 17.57 7.62 -20.23
N GLY A 189 17.07 8.42 -21.16
CA GLY A 189 15.73 8.24 -21.72
C GLY A 189 14.62 8.41 -20.69
N LEU A 190 14.74 9.42 -19.82
CA LEU A 190 13.72 9.80 -18.84
C LEU A 190 12.37 10.03 -19.52
N GLN A 191 11.34 9.35 -19.02
CA GLN A 191 9.95 9.45 -19.49
C GLN A 191 9.00 9.54 -18.29
N ASP A 192 7.98 10.38 -18.40
CA ASP A 192 6.92 10.45 -17.41
C ASP A 192 6.01 9.22 -17.51
N VAL A 193 5.67 8.64 -16.35
CA VAL A 193 4.76 7.49 -16.21
C VAL A 193 3.43 7.99 -15.63
N VAL A 194 3.50 8.69 -14.50
CA VAL A 194 2.36 9.35 -13.86
C VAL A 194 2.81 10.70 -13.34
N ALA A 195 2.03 11.74 -13.61
CA ALA A 195 2.14 13.02 -12.92
C ALA A 195 0.80 13.32 -12.26
N SER A 196 0.80 13.54 -10.95
CA SER A 196 -0.36 14.11 -10.27
C SER A 196 -0.45 15.60 -10.65
N ILE A 197 -1.68 16.13 -10.76
CA ILE A 197 -1.92 17.54 -11.14
C ILE A 197 -2.38 18.37 -9.94
N ALA A 198 -2.92 17.74 -8.89
CA ALA A 198 -3.42 18.47 -7.73
C ALA A 198 -2.27 18.83 -6.79
N GLY A 199 -1.64 19.95 -7.08
CA GLY A 199 -0.78 20.57 -6.10
C GLY A 199 -1.62 21.02 -4.90
N PHE A 200 -1.28 20.58 -3.70
CA PHE A 200 -1.70 21.18 -2.44
C PHE A 200 -0.48 21.12 -1.52
N PRO A 201 -0.35 22.01 -0.53
CA PRO A 201 0.62 21.78 0.53
C PRO A 201 0.20 20.51 1.29
N SER A 202 0.85 19.39 1.00
CA SER A 202 0.78 18.17 1.80
C SER A 202 2.18 17.84 2.29
N GLN A 203 2.31 17.12 3.40
CA GLN A 203 3.56 16.46 3.81
C GLN A 203 3.47 14.94 3.61
N GLU A 204 2.33 14.45 3.14
CA GLU A 204 1.97 13.04 3.03
C GLU A 204 1.74 12.71 1.54
N TYR A 205 2.82 12.49 0.80
CA TYR A 205 2.78 12.45 -0.66
C TYR A 205 2.53 11.07 -1.29
N GLY A 206 2.40 10.01 -0.48
CA GLY A 206 2.33 8.63 -1.00
C GLY A 206 3.65 8.24 -1.66
N CYS A 207 3.59 7.89 -2.95
CA CYS A 207 4.74 7.64 -3.81
C CYS A 207 5.42 6.26 -3.62
N ARG A 208 4.75 5.29 -2.99
CA ARG A 208 5.22 3.90 -2.99
C ARG A 208 4.81 3.19 -4.26
N MET A 209 5.66 2.30 -4.74
CA MET A 209 5.48 1.60 -6.00
C MET A 209 5.66 0.09 -5.83
N ALA A 210 4.85 -0.69 -6.54
CA ALA A 210 5.04 -2.14 -6.64
C ALA A 210 4.56 -2.63 -8.01
N PHE A 211 5.30 -3.56 -8.62
CA PHE A 211 4.81 -4.28 -9.79
C PHE A 211 3.92 -5.44 -9.37
N GLY A 212 2.71 -5.48 -9.94
CA GLY A 212 1.85 -6.66 -9.86
C GLY A 212 2.30 -7.76 -10.83
N ARG A 213 1.82 -8.98 -10.61
CA ARG A 213 2.07 -10.10 -11.55
C ARG A 213 1.32 -9.97 -12.87
N ASP A 214 0.36 -9.05 -12.94
CA ASP A 214 -0.32 -8.62 -14.17
C ASP A 214 0.56 -7.71 -15.06
N GLY A 215 1.80 -7.46 -14.64
CA GLY A 215 2.76 -6.61 -15.35
C GLY A 215 2.45 -5.12 -15.22
N LYS A 216 1.55 -4.72 -14.32
CA LYS A 216 1.18 -3.33 -14.08
C LYS A 216 1.94 -2.75 -12.90
N LEU A 217 2.15 -1.44 -12.95
CA LEU A 217 2.74 -0.69 -11.85
C LEU A 217 1.62 -0.11 -10.99
N TYR A 218 1.64 -0.44 -9.70
CA TYR A 218 0.76 0.11 -8.69
C TYR A 218 1.48 1.23 -7.95
N ILE A 219 0.81 2.37 -7.76
CA ILE A 219 1.43 3.57 -7.16
C ILE A 219 0.50 4.14 -6.09
N SER A 220 1.01 4.42 -4.89
CA SER A 220 0.22 5.10 -3.87
C SER A 220 0.09 6.60 -4.13
N GLY A 221 -1.14 7.09 -4.10
CA GLY A 221 -1.48 8.50 -4.24
C GLY A 221 -1.16 9.31 -2.97
N PRO A 222 -1.14 10.66 -3.08
CA PRO A 222 -0.95 11.54 -1.93
C PRO A 222 -2.17 11.56 -1.02
N PHE A 223 -2.02 12.09 0.20
CA PHE A 223 -3.10 12.36 1.13
C PHE A 223 -3.32 13.86 1.36
N ARG A 224 -4.54 14.35 1.12
CA ARG A 224 -5.00 15.74 1.36
C ARG A 224 -6.44 15.82 1.91
N GLY A 225 -7.09 14.69 2.19
CA GLY A 225 -8.43 14.59 2.79
C GLY A 225 -9.59 14.32 1.82
N GLY A 226 -9.38 14.35 0.51
CA GLY A 226 -10.37 14.10 -0.55
C GLY A 226 -10.47 12.65 -1.03
N THR A 227 -10.20 11.69 -0.15
CA THR A 227 -9.95 10.26 -0.47
C THR A 227 -11.14 9.54 -1.12
N GLN A 228 -12.36 10.03 -0.90
CA GLN A 228 -13.61 9.49 -1.45
C GLN A 228 -13.97 10.08 -2.82
N SER A 229 -13.37 11.23 -3.20
CA SER A 229 -13.66 11.85 -4.50
C SER A 229 -12.94 11.12 -5.62
N LEU A 230 -13.68 10.74 -6.67
CA LEU A 230 -13.10 10.14 -7.88
C LEU A 230 -12.53 11.18 -8.86
N THR A 231 -12.74 12.47 -8.61
CA THR A 231 -12.13 13.57 -9.40
C THR A 231 -10.81 14.07 -8.78
N LEU A 232 -10.37 13.45 -7.67
CA LEU A 232 -9.13 13.76 -6.98
C LEU A 232 -8.27 12.49 -6.87
N ASP A 233 -6.97 12.66 -7.12
CA ASP A 233 -5.88 11.67 -6.95
C ASP A 233 -5.55 11.32 -5.49
N ASP A 234 -6.31 11.87 -4.54
CA ASP A 234 -6.08 11.75 -3.10
C ASP A 234 -6.51 10.39 -2.56
N GLY A 235 -5.69 9.74 -1.73
CA GLY A 235 -6.07 8.50 -1.05
C GLY A 235 -6.45 7.38 -2.02
N LYS A 236 -5.74 7.30 -3.15
CA LYS A 236 -5.94 6.30 -4.20
C LYS A 236 -4.75 5.37 -4.29
N ILE A 237 -4.99 4.17 -4.79
CA ILE A 237 -3.94 3.40 -5.46
C ILE A 237 -4.17 3.51 -6.97
N PHE A 238 -3.14 3.94 -7.68
CA PHE A 238 -3.09 4.00 -9.13
C PHE A 238 -2.65 2.65 -9.68
N ARG A 239 -3.11 2.29 -10.87
CA ARG A 239 -2.60 1.15 -11.65
C ARG A 239 -2.39 1.59 -13.09
N VAL A 240 -1.15 1.47 -13.56
CA VAL A 240 -0.72 1.84 -14.91
C VAL A 240 0.00 0.69 -15.61
N GLU A 241 0.03 0.74 -16.93
CA GLU A 241 1.03 -0.01 -17.71
C GLU A 241 2.44 0.43 -17.31
N ASP A 242 3.45 -0.40 -17.62
CA ASP A 242 4.86 -0.08 -17.33
C ASP A 242 5.34 1.21 -18.01
N ASP A 243 4.69 1.63 -19.10
CA ASP A 243 4.96 2.89 -19.80
C ASP A 243 4.03 4.05 -19.39
N GLY A 244 3.18 3.86 -18.38
CA GLY A 244 2.26 4.90 -17.87
C GLY A 244 0.92 4.99 -18.62
N ARG A 245 0.70 4.19 -19.67
CA ARG A 245 -0.63 4.09 -20.29
C ARG A 245 -1.65 3.56 -19.30
N VAL A 246 -2.92 3.91 -19.54
CA VAL A 246 -4.05 3.40 -18.76
C VAL A 246 -4.36 1.96 -19.17
N PRO A 247 -4.36 0.99 -18.25
CA PRO A 247 -4.88 -0.35 -18.53
C PRO A 247 -6.37 -0.31 -18.86
N ALA A 248 -6.77 -0.98 -19.94
CA ALA A 248 -8.16 -0.96 -20.42
C ALA A 248 -9.16 -1.61 -19.44
N ASP A 249 -8.68 -2.44 -18.52
CA ASP A 249 -9.43 -3.15 -17.50
C ASP A 249 -9.50 -2.40 -16.16
N ASN A 250 -9.04 -1.15 -16.08
CA ASN A 250 -9.16 -0.35 -14.87
C ASN A 250 -10.63 -0.06 -14.49
N PRO A 251 -10.98 -0.08 -13.19
CA PRO A 251 -12.38 -0.08 -12.73
C PRO A 251 -13.17 1.19 -12.99
N PHE A 252 -12.51 2.34 -13.12
CA PHE A 252 -13.19 3.64 -13.21
C PHE A 252 -13.01 4.32 -14.58
N ILE A 253 -12.61 3.56 -15.61
CA ILE A 253 -12.30 4.10 -16.94
C ILE A 253 -13.52 4.77 -17.60
N GLU A 254 -14.73 4.25 -17.36
CA GLU A 254 -15.99 4.74 -17.95
C GLU A 254 -16.46 6.08 -17.36
N LEU A 255 -15.87 6.55 -16.25
CA LEU A 255 -16.24 7.84 -15.65
C LEU A 255 -15.78 9.04 -16.49
N ASN A 256 -14.90 8.82 -17.49
CA ASN A 256 -14.35 9.86 -18.37
C ASN A 256 -13.72 11.05 -17.62
N ASP A 257 -13.31 10.85 -16.37
CA ASP A 257 -12.54 11.81 -15.58
C ASP A 257 -11.03 11.64 -15.86
N TYR A 258 -10.29 12.74 -15.78
CA TYR A 258 -8.87 12.76 -16.06
C TYR A 258 -8.06 11.81 -15.16
N TYR A 259 -8.41 11.74 -13.87
CA TYR A 259 -7.71 10.91 -12.91
C TYR A 259 -8.34 9.54 -12.73
N ALA A 260 -9.66 9.47 -12.67
CA ALA A 260 -10.37 8.24 -12.28
C ALA A 260 -9.93 7.03 -13.10
N LYS A 261 -9.66 7.22 -14.40
CA LYS A 261 -9.18 6.17 -15.31
C LYS A 261 -7.92 5.44 -14.83
N TYR A 262 -7.10 6.06 -13.99
CA TYR A 262 -5.89 5.46 -13.42
C TYR A 262 -6.13 4.73 -12.09
N PHE A 263 -7.26 4.94 -11.43
CA PHE A 263 -7.48 4.42 -10.09
C PHE A 263 -7.80 2.93 -10.11
N TRP A 264 -7.20 2.21 -9.17
CA TRP A 264 -7.53 0.83 -8.87
C TRP A 264 -8.43 0.74 -7.64
N SER A 265 -8.13 1.52 -6.60
CA SER A 265 -8.89 1.60 -5.35
C SER A 265 -8.88 3.03 -4.78
N LEU A 266 -9.75 3.27 -3.80
CA LEU A 266 -9.92 4.56 -3.14
C LEU A 266 -10.20 4.41 -1.64
N GLY A 267 -10.30 5.54 -0.93
CA GLY A 267 -10.63 5.56 0.49
C GLY A 267 -9.45 5.20 1.39
N HIS A 268 -8.23 5.38 0.91
CA HIS A 268 -7.01 5.22 1.69
C HIS A 268 -6.65 6.53 2.40
N ARG A 269 -6.20 6.48 3.65
CA ARG A 269 -5.53 7.58 4.34
C ARG A 269 -4.12 7.77 3.79
N ARG A 270 -3.15 6.91 4.16
CA ARG A 270 -1.75 7.09 3.75
C ARG A 270 -1.01 5.75 3.52
N PRO A 271 -1.09 5.20 2.29
CA PRO A 271 -0.39 3.97 1.94
C PRO A 271 1.13 4.18 1.88
N ASP A 272 1.84 3.64 2.88
CA ASP A 272 3.27 3.88 3.12
C ASP A 272 4.17 2.69 2.72
N ALA A 273 3.59 1.52 2.41
CA ALA A 273 4.29 0.41 1.77
C ALA A 273 3.32 -0.46 0.94
N MET A 274 3.84 -1.12 -0.09
CA MET A 274 3.09 -2.08 -0.90
C MET A 274 3.97 -3.23 -1.35
N ALA A 275 3.41 -4.43 -1.42
CA ALA A 275 4.11 -5.60 -1.95
C ALA A 275 3.13 -6.54 -2.65
N ALA A 276 3.55 -7.12 -3.77
CA ALA A 276 2.80 -8.19 -4.43
C ALA A 276 3.22 -9.55 -3.86
N ASP A 277 2.24 -10.43 -3.63
CA ASP A 277 2.52 -11.82 -3.27
C ASP A 277 2.72 -12.73 -4.50
N ALA A 278 3.12 -13.98 -4.24
CA ALA A 278 3.37 -14.95 -5.30
C ALA A 278 2.13 -15.29 -6.16
N THR A 279 0.93 -15.04 -5.65
CA THR A 279 -0.34 -15.25 -6.37
C THR A 279 -0.75 -14.03 -7.21
N GLY A 280 -0.08 -12.89 -7.02
CA GLY A 280 -0.33 -11.64 -7.73
C GLY A 280 -1.27 -10.69 -7.01
N ARG A 281 -1.67 -11.00 -5.77
CA ARG A 281 -2.42 -10.06 -4.94
C ARG A 281 -1.46 -8.98 -4.42
N VAL A 282 -1.93 -7.74 -4.37
CA VAL A 282 -1.15 -6.62 -3.84
C VAL A 282 -1.62 -6.33 -2.42
N TRP A 283 -0.67 -6.24 -1.50
CA TRP A 283 -0.88 -5.86 -0.11
C TRP A 283 -0.45 -4.42 0.09
N VAL A 284 -1.18 -3.69 0.92
CA VAL A 284 -0.92 -2.29 1.24
C VAL A 284 -0.82 -2.14 2.75
N LEU A 285 0.26 -1.52 3.21
CA LEU A 285 0.44 -1.11 4.60
C LEU A 285 0.20 0.39 4.71
N GLU A 286 -0.71 0.78 5.60
CA GLU A 286 -1.27 2.12 5.66
C GLU A 286 -1.17 2.71 7.06
N HIS A 287 -0.77 3.98 7.14
CA HIS A 287 -0.69 4.70 8.40
C HIS A 287 -2.04 5.32 8.78
N GLY A 288 -2.56 4.98 9.96
CA GLY A 288 -3.92 5.34 10.41
C GLY A 288 -4.11 6.77 10.92
N GLY A 289 -3.02 7.50 11.17
CA GLY A 289 -3.11 8.81 11.81
C GLY A 289 -3.52 8.64 13.26
N ASN A 290 -4.69 9.16 13.65
CA ASN A 290 -5.23 8.94 15.01
C ASN A 290 -6.01 7.62 15.14
N ALA A 291 -6.18 6.87 14.04
CA ALA A 291 -6.71 5.51 14.02
C ALA A 291 -5.55 4.48 14.02
N ALA A 292 -5.88 3.19 14.03
CA ALA A 292 -4.90 2.12 13.92
C ALA A 292 -4.17 2.13 12.58
N ASP A 293 -2.91 1.67 12.56
CA ASP A 293 -2.24 1.33 11.30
C ASP A 293 -2.87 0.06 10.72
N GLU A 294 -2.93 -0.08 9.40
CA GLU A 294 -3.73 -1.10 8.72
C GLU A 294 -2.92 -1.85 7.65
N LEU A 295 -3.11 -3.16 7.57
CA LEU A 295 -2.68 -4.00 6.46
C LEU A 295 -3.92 -4.41 5.66
N ASN A 296 -3.94 -3.97 4.41
CA ASN A 296 -5.04 -4.10 3.48
C ASN A 296 -4.66 -5.04 2.34
N LEU A 297 -5.59 -5.92 1.94
CA LEU A 297 -5.50 -6.65 0.68
C LEU A 297 -6.19 -5.83 -0.40
N LEU A 298 -5.47 -5.47 -1.46
CA LEU A 298 -5.96 -4.60 -2.51
C LEU A 298 -7.04 -5.28 -3.37
N GLU A 299 -8.22 -4.69 -3.47
CA GLU A 299 -9.32 -5.19 -4.31
C GLU A 299 -9.64 -4.22 -5.45
N ARG A 300 -10.00 -4.76 -6.61
CA ARG A 300 -10.42 -3.96 -7.77
C ARG A 300 -11.65 -3.13 -7.40
N ALA A 301 -11.61 -1.82 -7.67
CA ALA A 301 -12.64 -0.85 -7.31
C ALA A 301 -12.91 -0.75 -5.79
N GLY A 302 -12.01 -1.30 -4.96
CA GLY A 302 -12.19 -1.36 -3.52
C GLY A 302 -12.21 0.03 -2.88
N ASN A 303 -13.15 0.26 -1.97
CA ASN A 303 -13.22 1.47 -1.15
C ASN A 303 -12.90 1.12 0.31
N TYR A 304 -11.77 1.62 0.82
CA TYR A 304 -11.27 1.37 2.17
C TYR A 304 -11.81 2.37 3.20
N GLY A 305 -12.78 3.21 2.81
CA GLY A 305 -13.65 3.89 3.74
C GLY A 305 -13.12 5.16 4.38
N TYR A 306 -11.81 5.42 4.42
CA TYR A 306 -11.30 6.67 5.02
C TYR A 306 -11.79 7.91 4.25
N PRO A 307 -12.14 9.05 4.88
CA PRO A 307 -12.26 9.30 6.32
C PRO A 307 -13.68 9.01 6.88
N ILE A 308 -14.51 8.23 6.18
CA ILE A 308 -15.86 7.88 6.63
C ILE A 308 -15.81 6.74 7.68
N ALA A 309 -14.90 5.79 7.50
CA ALA A 309 -14.62 4.70 8.43
C ALA A 309 -13.11 4.56 8.63
N ALA A 310 -12.70 4.13 9.83
CA ALA A 310 -11.32 3.75 10.12
C ALA A 310 -11.25 2.83 11.34
N LYS A 311 -10.33 1.87 11.35
CA LYS A 311 -10.23 0.92 12.45
C LYS A 311 -9.66 1.54 13.73
N ASP A 312 -10.31 1.28 14.86
CA ASP A 312 -9.89 1.76 16.19
C ASP A 312 -9.76 3.29 16.26
N SER A 313 -10.50 4.01 15.41
CA SER A 313 -10.54 5.47 15.45
C SER A 313 -11.32 5.99 16.65
N PRO A 314 -10.84 7.04 17.35
CA PRO A 314 -11.57 7.67 18.43
C PRO A 314 -12.74 8.54 17.95
N THR A 315 -12.75 8.93 16.67
CA THR A 315 -13.71 9.90 16.12
C THR A 315 -14.49 9.41 14.92
N LEU A 316 -14.04 8.34 14.26
CA LEU A 316 -14.69 7.79 13.07
C LEU A 316 -15.42 6.48 13.41
N PRO A 317 -16.54 6.18 12.72
CA PRO A 317 -17.16 4.86 12.75
C PRO A 317 -16.16 3.73 12.47
N GLN A 318 -16.41 2.58 13.09
CA GLN A 318 -15.63 1.36 12.86
C GLN A 318 -16.09 0.68 11.55
N HIS A 319 -15.19 -0.05 10.89
CA HIS A 319 -15.53 -0.79 9.67
C HIS A 319 -16.69 -1.77 9.87
N GLU A 320 -16.80 -2.39 11.05
CA GLU A 320 -17.90 -3.31 11.38
C GLU A 320 -19.28 -2.66 11.25
N THR A 321 -19.37 -1.34 11.46
CA THR A 321 -20.64 -0.60 11.34
C THR A 321 -20.81 0.03 9.96
N GLN A 322 -19.88 -0.20 9.02
CA GLN A 322 -19.84 0.38 7.68
C GLN A 322 -19.52 -0.70 6.61
N PRO A 323 -20.41 -1.68 6.40
CA PRO A 323 -20.16 -2.85 5.55
C PRO A 323 -19.99 -2.54 4.05
N SER A 324 -20.26 -1.29 3.63
CA SER A 324 -19.98 -0.80 2.28
C SER A 324 -18.48 -0.65 2.01
N PHE A 325 -17.65 -0.53 3.05
CA PHE A 325 -16.21 -0.38 2.95
C PHE A 325 -15.49 -1.69 3.24
N ILE A 326 -14.36 -1.89 2.56
CA ILE A 326 -13.48 -3.03 2.80
C ILE A 326 -12.74 -2.79 4.11
N ALA A 327 -12.82 -3.74 5.03
CA ALA A 327 -12.10 -3.70 6.30
C ALA A 327 -10.65 -4.19 6.12
N PRO A 328 -9.70 -3.69 6.94
CA PRO A 328 -8.33 -4.19 6.94
C PRO A 328 -8.26 -5.65 7.36
N LYS A 329 -7.30 -6.39 6.80
CA LYS A 329 -7.07 -7.80 7.13
C LYS A 329 -6.31 -7.97 8.46
N LEU A 330 -5.50 -6.96 8.82
CA LEU A 330 -4.81 -6.86 10.10
C LEU A 330 -4.62 -5.38 10.45
N TRP A 331 -4.58 -5.03 11.74
CA TRP A 331 -4.42 -3.65 12.19
C TRP A 331 -3.70 -3.56 13.53
N TRP A 332 -3.05 -2.43 13.79
CA TRP A 332 -2.27 -2.16 15.01
C TRP A 332 -2.81 -0.92 15.74
N ARG A 333 -3.43 -1.13 16.92
CA ARG A 333 -3.79 -0.05 17.84
C ARG A 333 -2.55 0.73 18.28
N ASP A 334 -1.57 -0.02 18.78
CA ASP A 334 -0.25 0.51 19.08
C ASP A 334 0.50 0.65 17.77
N ARG A 335 0.36 1.83 17.18
CA ARG A 335 0.88 2.18 15.86
C ARG A 335 2.35 1.79 15.71
N ILE A 336 2.65 1.16 14.58
CA ILE A 336 4.01 0.73 14.19
C ILE A 336 4.72 1.82 13.38
N GLY A 337 3.96 2.79 12.86
CA GLY A 337 4.45 3.82 11.95
C GLY A 337 4.99 3.20 10.66
N PRO A 338 4.13 2.63 9.79
CA PRO A 338 4.50 1.93 8.57
C PRO A 338 5.66 2.55 7.80
N ALA A 339 6.62 1.71 7.38
CA ALA A 339 7.78 2.15 6.63
C ALA A 339 7.95 1.37 5.32
N SER A 340 8.11 0.05 5.39
CA SER A 340 8.30 -0.82 4.22
C SER A 340 7.75 -2.22 4.47
N MET A 341 7.54 -2.98 3.40
CA MET A 341 6.99 -4.32 3.42
C MET A 341 7.49 -5.13 2.22
N ILE A 342 7.84 -6.39 2.47
CA ILE A 342 8.01 -7.42 1.42
C ILE A 342 7.11 -8.62 1.71
N VAL A 343 6.75 -9.36 0.66
CA VAL A 343 6.22 -10.73 0.80
C VAL A 343 7.33 -11.69 0.39
N HIS A 344 7.86 -12.44 1.35
CA HIS A 344 9.11 -13.18 1.18
C HIS A 344 8.90 -14.43 0.30
N SER A 345 9.80 -14.66 -0.66
CA SER A 345 9.69 -15.77 -1.62
C SER A 345 9.90 -17.14 -1.00
N GLY A 346 10.64 -17.18 0.12
CA GLY A 346 11.04 -18.40 0.81
C GLY A 346 12.34 -19.01 0.31
N ARG A 347 13.05 -18.38 -0.63
CA ARG A 347 14.26 -18.93 -1.27
C ARG A 347 15.38 -19.24 -0.28
N MET A 348 15.68 -18.32 0.64
CA MET A 348 16.66 -18.55 1.72
C MET A 348 16.03 -19.01 3.03
N PHE A 349 14.78 -18.60 3.28
CA PHE A 349 14.03 -18.87 4.51
C PHE A 349 12.69 -19.53 4.18
N PRO A 350 12.64 -20.85 3.98
CA PRO A 350 11.42 -21.56 3.60
C PRO A 350 10.24 -21.31 4.55
N GLU A 351 10.50 -21.09 5.83
CA GLU A 351 9.50 -20.78 6.86
C GLU A 351 8.84 -19.40 6.70
N LEU A 352 9.45 -18.50 5.91
CA LEU A 352 8.91 -17.18 5.59
C LEU A 352 8.17 -17.16 4.25
N GLN A 353 8.11 -18.28 3.52
CA GLN A 353 7.49 -18.34 2.20
C GLN A 353 6.04 -17.83 2.22
N GLY A 354 5.78 -16.78 1.45
CA GLY A 354 4.46 -16.16 1.32
C GLY A 354 4.05 -15.29 2.51
N ASN A 355 4.89 -15.14 3.53
CA ASN A 355 4.63 -14.26 4.67
C ASN A 355 5.16 -12.85 4.39
N ALA A 356 4.52 -11.86 5.02
CA ALA A 356 4.99 -10.49 4.98
C ALA A 356 6.03 -10.22 6.07
N LEU A 357 7.09 -9.50 5.70
CA LEU A 357 7.99 -8.85 6.65
C LEU A 357 7.77 -7.34 6.55
N ILE A 358 7.37 -6.74 7.66
CA ILE A 358 6.97 -5.34 7.77
C ILE A 358 7.94 -4.59 8.66
N SER A 359 8.32 -3.39 8.27
CA SER A 359 9.05 -2.45 9.11
C SER A 359 8.22 -1.21 9.45
N GLY A 360 8.61 -0.53 10.52
CA GLY A 360 8.00 0.72 10.94
C GLY A 360 8.99 1.65 11.63
N GLU A 361 8.71 2.94 11.59
CA GLU A 361 9.50 4.04 12.17
C GLU A 361 9.32 4.17 13.69
N LEU A 362 8.25 3.62 14.25
CA LEU A 362 7.94 3.70 15.69
C LEU A 362 8.36 2.44 16.45
N VAL A 363 8.83 1.40 15.76
CA VAL A 363 9.23 0.12 16.35
C VAL A 363 10.62 -0.28 15.89
N SER A 364 11.47 -0.73 16.81
CA SER A 364 12.81 -1.27 16.50
C SER A 364 12.73 -2.78 16.26
N SER A 365 11.92 -3.20 15.29
CA SER A 365 11.76 -4.61 14.92
C SER A 365 11.25 -4.79 13.49
N ILE A 366 11.57 -5.91 12.87
CA ILE A 366 10.89 -6.41 11.68
C ILE A 366 9.73 -7.31 12.13
N ILE A 367 8.52 -6.97 11.74
CA ILE A 367 7.27 -7.67 12.09
C ILE A 367 7.03 -8.77 11.05
N HIS A 368 6.87 -10.01 11.52
CA HIS A 368 6.59 -11.16 10.67
C HIS A 368 5.09 -11.48 10.73
N VAL A 369 4.43 -11.35 9.58
CA VAL A 369 2.98 -11.55 9.41
C VAL A 369 2.72 -12.70 8.47
N LYS A 370 1.97 -13.70 8.93
CA LYS A 370 1.50 -14.80 8.08
C LYS A 370 0.33 -14.31 7.21
N LEU A 371 0.42 -14.55 5.91
CA LEU A 371 -0.62 -14.25 4.94
C LEU A 371 -1.23 -15.57 4.44
N SER A 372 -2.40 -15.96 4.95
CA SER A 372 -3.06 -17.23 4.61
C SER A 372 -4.45 -16.98 4.03
N GLY A 373 -4.53 -16.65 2.74
CA GLY A 373 -5.79 -16.25 2.12
C GLY A 373 -6.31 -14.96 2.75
N ASP A 374 -7.46 -15.02 3.41
CA ASP A 374 -8.06 -13.94 4.21
C ASP A 374 -7.66 -13.97 5.69
N GLU A 375 -7.07 -15.08 6.16
CA GLU A 375 -6.57 -15.19 7.54
C GLU A 375 -5.16 -14.61 7.62
N VAL A 376 -5.06 -13.43 8.20
CA VAL A 376 -3.80 -12.69 8.37
C VAL A 376 -3.49 -12.55 9.85
N SER A 377 -2.26 -12.81 10.28
CA SER A 377 -1.89 -12.65 11.70
C SER A 377 -0.41 -12.34 11.88
N GLU A 378 -0.10 -11.49 12.87
CA GLU A 378 1.26 -11.26 13.32
C GLU A 378 1.75 -12.48 14.12
N ILE A 379 2.85 -13.12 13.69
CA ILE A 379 3.35 -14.35 14.31
C ILE A 379 4.53 -14.05 15.26
N SER A 380 5.43 -13.13 14.88
CA SER A 380 6.61 -12.80 15.67
C SER A 380 7.24 -11.47 15.25
N ARG A 381 8.22 -10.98 16.01
CA ARG A 381 9.03 -9.81 15.65
C ARG A 381 10.51 -10.09 15.83
N ILE A 382 11.31 -9.78 14.80
CA ILE A 382 12.78 -9.84 14.85
C ILE A 382 13.26 -8.50 15.42
N GLY A 383 13.87 -8.51 16.60
CA GLY A 383 14.40 -7.29 17.22
C GLY A 383 15.49 -6.64 16.35
N MET A 384 15.47 -5.31 16.25
CA MET A 384 16.47 -4.52 15.52
C MET A 384 17.09 -3.48 16.46
N LEU A 385 18.29 -2.99 16.13
CA LEU A 385 18.96 -1.97 16.94
C LEU A 385 18.29 -0.59 16.83
N ARG A 386 17.63 -0.34 15.70
CA ARG A 386 16.93 0.91 15.35
C ARG A 386 15.69 0.58 14.52
N PRO A 387 14.74 1.52 14.40
CA PRO A 387 13.69 1.43 13.40
C PRO A 387 14.26 1.20 11.99
N ILE A 388 13.53 0.48 11.17
CA ILE A 388 13.94 0.10 9.81
C ILE A 388 13.12 0.88 8.80
N LYS A 389 13.80 1.66 7.96
CA LYS A 389 13.19 2.50 6.93
C LYS A 389 12.70 1.69 5.74
N GLU A 390 13.51 0.75 5.31
CA GLU A 390 13.32 0.00 4.07
C GLU A 390 13.74 -1.45 4.26
N ILE A 391 12.96 -2.38 3.72
CA ILE A 391 13.28 -3.80 3.72
C ILE A 391 13.13 -4.34 2.29
N GLU A 392 14.11 -5.12 1.83
CA GLU A 392 14.07 -5.76 0.52
C GLU A 392 14.49 -7.23 0.64
N GLU A 393 13.95 -8.08 -0.24
CA GLU A 393 14.47 -9.43 -0.45
C GLU A 393 15.51 -9.38 -1.57
N ALA A 394 16.74 -9.79 -1.26
CA ALA A 394 17.78 -9.94 -2.26
C ALA A 394 17.49 -11.13 -3.18
N PRO A 395 18.06 -11.16 -4.40
CA PRO A 395 17.89 -12.30 -5.30
C PRO A 395 18.40 -13.65 -4.77
N ASP A 396 19.31 -13.68 -3.79
CA ASP A 396 19.68 -14.92 -3.09
C ASP A 396 18.62 -15.38 -2.05
N GLY A 397 17.60 -14.57 -1.78
CA GLY A 397 16.57 -14.76 -0.77
C GLY A 397 16.91 -14.18 0.61
N SER A 398 18.05 -13.51 0.77
CA SER A 398 18.39 -12.85 2.04
C SER A 398 17.56 -11.59 2.25
N VAL A 399 17.28 -11.26 3.52
CA VAL A 399 16.55 -10.04 3.88
C VAL A 399 17.55 -8.92 4.10
N TRP A 400 17.37 -7.79 3.42
CA TRP A 400 18.18 -6.60 3.61
C TRP A 400 17.34 -5.50 4.25
N ALA A 401 17.85 -4.93 5.35
CA ALA A 401 17.12 -3.97 6.18
C ALA A 401 17.96 -2.69 6.35
N MET A 402 17.42 -1.57 5.88
CA MET A 402 18.01 -0.25 6.01
C MET A 402 17.48 0.42 7.27
N GLU A 403 18.36 0.81 8.21
CA GLU A 403 17.94 1.58 9.39
C GLU A 403 17.37 2.95 9.02
N SER A 404 16.54 3.51 9.89
CA SER A 404 16.11 4.90 9.83
C SER A 404 17.19 5.84 10.40
N GLY A 405 17.28 7.04 9.85
CA GLY A 405 18.07 8.15 10.42
C GLY A 405 19.13 8.73 9.48
N ALA A 406 19.92 9.66 10.02
CA ALA A 406 20.86 10.46 9.23
C ALA A 406 22.03 9.66 8.65
N GLU A 407 22.51 8.65 9.38
CA GLU A 407 23.61 7.77 8.97
C GLU A 407 23.17 6.32 9.24
N ALA A 408 22.35 5.81 8.32
CA ALA A 408 21.68 4.53 8.40
C ALA A 408 22.61 3.38 8.04
N ARG A 409 22.60 2.30 8.84
CA ARG A 409 23.27 1.06 8.48
C ARG A 409 22.36 0.21 7.60
N LEU A 410 22.95 -0.44 6.61
CA LEU A 410 22.33 -1.48 5.82
C LEU A 410 22.75 -2.83 6.38
N TRP A 411 21.78 -3.60 6.85
CA TRP A 411 21.99 -4.95 7.38
C TRP A 411 21.56 -5.99 6.36
N ARG A 412 22.35 -7.07 6.23
CA ARG A 412 21.91 -8.32 5.61
C ARG A 412 21.63 -9.35 6.69
N LEU A 413 20.43 -9.91 6.66
CA LEU A 413 19.97 -11.00 7.50
C LEU A 413 20.01 -12.29 6.67
N ALA A 414 20.75 -13.28 7.17
CA ALA A 414 20.87 -14.62 6.60
C ALA A 414 20.72 -15.66 7.72
N PRO A 415 20.50 -16.94 7.42
CA PRO A 415 20.51 -17.99 8.45
C PRO A 415 21.80 -17.94 9.25
N SER A 416 21.71 -18.07 10.57
CA SER A 416 22.90 -18.28 11.40
C SER A 416 23.59 -19.57 10.96
N LEU A 417 24.90 -19.52 10.75
CA LEU A 417 25.71 -20.72 10.64
C LEU A 417 25.70 -21.39 12.02
N ASN A 418 25.13 -22.59 12.11
CA ASN A 418 25.20 -23.41 13.32
C ASN A 418 26.64 -23.81 13.66
#